data_AF-A0A7K0RIC8-F1
#
_entry.id   AF-A0A7K0RIC8-F1
#
_cell.length_a   1.000
_cell.length_b   1.000
_cell.length_c   1.000
_cell.angle_alpha   90.00
_cell.angle_beta   90.00
_cell.angle_gamma   90.00
#
_symmetry.space_group_name_H-M   'P 1'
#
loop_
_entity.id
_entity.type
_entity.pdbx_description
1 polymer ?
#
loop_
_entity_poly.entity_id
_entity_poly.type
_entity_poly.pdbx_seq_one_letter_code
_entity_poly.pdbx_strand_id
1 'polypeptide(L)' 'MINRDRATILLIEEDEATRTFLADHLTADGYDMLVADCVRDGLRHLEASYP' A
#
# COMPACT_ATOMS: atom_id res chain seq x y z
N MET A 1 10.02 10.00 23.37
CA MET A 1 9.25 8.83 22.88
C MET A 1 8.91 9.09 21.43
N ILE A 2 9.43 8.29 20.50
CA ILE A 2 9.15 8.45 19.06
C ILE A 2 7.79 7.80 18.80
N ASN A 3 6.83 8.57 18.28
CA ASN A 3 5.56 8.04 17.81
C ASN A 3 5.85 7.11 16.62
N ARG A 4 5.60 5.80 16.76
CA ARG A 4 6.08 4.74 15.85
C ARG A 4 4.96 4.14 14.99
N ASP A 5 3.91 4.91 14.69
CA ASP A 5 2.90 4.47 13.74
C ASP A 5 3.43 4.70 12.32
N ARG A 6 3.75 3.61 11.61
CA ARG A 6 4.08 3.66 10.19
C ARG A 6 2.84 4.12 9.43
N ALA A 7 2.99 5.09 8.53
CA ALA A 7 1.87 5.51 7.69
C ALA A 7 1.53 4.38 6.70
N THR A 8 0.24 4.06 6.60
CA THR A 8 -0.25 3.06 5.64
C THR A 8 -0.55 3.72 4.29
N ILE A 9 -0.06 3.13 3.20
CA ILE A 9 -0.30 3.57 1.82
C ILE A 9 -1.02 2.47 1.04
N LEU A 10 -2.09 2.83 0.32
CA LEU A 10 -2.73 1.98 -0.68
C LEU A 10 -2.12 2.25 -2.06
N LEU A 11 -1.46 1.24 -2.62
CA LEU A 11 -0.93 1.24 -3.98
C LEU A 11 -1.87 0.45 -4.91
N ILE A 12 -2.37 1.09 -5.96
CA ILE A 12 -3.14 0.46 -7.03
C ILE A 12 -2.35 0.61 -8.32
N GLU A 13 -1.94 -0.50 -8.91
CA GLU A 13 -1.10 -0.54 -10.12
C GLU A 13 -1.40 -1.86 -10.84
N GLU A 14 -1.70 -1.87 -12.13
CA GLU A 14 -2.04 -3.10 -12.87
C GLU A 14 -0.80 -3.94 -13.24
N ASP A 15 0.34 -3.29 -13.51
CA ASP A 15 1.55 -3.96 -13.93
C ASP A 15 2.28 -4.60 -12.73
N GLU A 16 2.51 -5.91 -12.80
CA GLU A 16 3.11 -6.67 -11.70
C GLU A 16 4.53 -6.21 -11.35
N ALA A 17 5.34 -5.91 -12.36
CA ALA A 17 6.73 -5.50 -12.15
C ALA A 17 6.81 -4.12 -11.48
N THR A 18 6.02 -3.18 -11.96
CA THR A 18 5.93 -1.81 -11.41
C THR A 18 5.38 -1.82 -10.00
N ARG A 19 4.30 -2.58 -9.75
CA ARG A 19 3.68 -2.73 -8.43
C ARG A 19 4.65 -3.30 -7.40
N THR A 20 5.40 -4.33 -7.77
CA THR A 20 6.40 -4.97 -6.90
C THR A 20 7.54 -4.00 -6.58
N PHE A 21 8.09 -3.33 -7.60
CA PHE A 21 9.16 -2.35 -7.42
C PHE A 21 8.76 -1.22 -6.45
N LEU A 22 7.55 -0.66 -6.62
CA LEU A 22 7.05 0.42 -5.76
C LEU A 22 6.76 -0.06 -4.34
N ALA A 23 6.13 -1.23 -4.18
CA ALA A 23 5.82 -1.79 -2.87
C ALA A 23 7.10 -2.08 -2.06
N ASP A 24 8.12 -2.66 -2.69
CA ASP A 24 9.41 -2.94 -2.05
C ASP A 24 10.12 -1.64 -1.64
N HIS A 25 10.17 -0.65 -2.53
CA HIS A 25 10.82 0.63 -2.27
C HIS A 25 10.16 1.38 -1.11
N LEU A 26 8.82 1.47 -1.10
CA LEU A 26 8.07 2.16 -0.03
C LEU A 26 8.10 1.39 1.30
N THR A 27 8.11 0.06 1.26
CA THR A 27 8.28 -0.75 2.47
C THR A 27 9.66 -0.51 3.09
N ALA A 28 10.71 -0.40 2.27
CA ALA A 28 12.06 -0.09 2.72
C ALA A 28 12.16 1.31 3.34
N ASP A 29 11.39 2.27 2.81
CA ASP A 29 11.26 3.62 3.38
C ASP A 29 10.45 3.68 4.69
N GLY A 30 9.82 2.57 5.07
CA GLY A 30 9.16 2.41 6.37
C GLY A 30 7.65 2.60 6.36
N TYR A 31 7.01 2.60 5.19
CA TYR A 31 5.55 2.59 5.08
C TYR A 31 4.98 1.18 5.25
N ASP A 32 3.72 1.10 5.68
CA ASP A 32 2.93 -0.14 5.60
C ASP A 32 2.11 -0.12 4.31
N MET A 33 2.10 -1.22 3.55
CA MET A 33 1.54 -1.23 2.21
C MET A 33 0.26 -2.08 2.14
N LEU A 34 -0.78 -1.51 1.54
CA LEU A 34 -1.92 -2.25 0.97
C LEU A 34 -1.74 -2.20 -0.55
N VAL A 35 -1.84 -3.35 -1.21
CA VAL A 35 -1.50 -3.48 -2.64
C VAL A 35 -2.66 -4.11 -3.39
N ALA A 36 -3.07 -3.49 -4.49
CA ALA A 36 -4.12 -4.00 -5.39
C ALA A 36 -3.67 -3.91 -6.85
N ASP A 37 -4.08 -4.88 -7.66
CA ASP A 37 -3.82 -4.90 -9.11
C ASP A 37 -4.87 -4.15 -9.93
N CYS A 38 -5.97 -3.73 -9.29
CA CYS A 38 -7.05 -3.03 -9.94
C CYS A 38 -7.82 -2.14 -8.96
N VAL A 39 -8.54 -1.16 -9.53
CA VAL A 39 -9.33 -0.19 -8.77
C VAL A 39 -10.40 -0.87 -7.90
N ARG A 40 -11.01 -1.96 -8.38
CA ARG A 40 -12.05 -2.66 -7.63
C ARG A 40 -11.52 -3.19 -6.29
N ASP A 41 -10.33 -3.79 -6.30
CA ASP A 41 -9.74 -4.33 -5.09
C ASP A 41 -9.14 -3.24 -4.21
N GLY A 42 -8.62 -2.16 -4.80
CA GLY A 42 -8.26 -0.96 -4.06
C GLY A 42 -9.42 -0.34 -3.29
N LEU A 43 -10.62 -0.26 -3.90
CA LEU A 43 -11.83 0.21 -3.22
C LEU A 43 -12.22 -0.70 -2.04
N ARG A 44 -12.09 -2.03 -2.19
CA ARG A 44 -12.34 -2.96 -1.08
C ARG A 44 -11.39 -2.73 0.10
N HIS A 45 -10.12 -2.40 -0.17
CA HIS A 45 -9.18 -2.03 0.89
C HIS A 45 -9.60 -0.75 1.62
N LEU A 46 -10.10 0.27 0.90
CA LEU A 46 -10.61 1.48 1.55
C LEU A 46 -11.84 1.20 2.41
N GLU A 47 -12.74 0.33 1.95
CA GLU A 47 -13.96 -0.02 2.69
C GLU A 47 -13.68 -0.88 3.94
N ALA A 48 -12.61 -1.69 3.93
CA ALA A 48 -12.35 -2.68 4.98
C ALA A 48 -11.15 -2.35 5.88
N SER A 49 -10.19 -1.54 5.43
CA SER A 49 -8.87 -1.42 6.07
C SER A 49 -8.60 -0.09 6.76
N TYR A 50 -9.33 1.02 6.52
CA TYR A 50 -9.16 2.28 7.31
C TYR A 50 -10.26 3.35 7.10
N PRO A 51 -10.69 4.08 8.16
CA PRO A 51 -10.83 3.64 9.56
C PRO A 51 -12.20 2.97 9.80
#